data_AF-A0A846E649-F1
#
_entry.id   AF-A0A846E649-F1
#
_cell.length_a   1.000
_cell.length_b   1.000
_cell.length_c   1.000
_cell.angle_alpha   90.00
_cell.angle_beta   90.00
_cell.angle_gamma   90.00
#
_symmetry.space_group_name_H-M   'P 1'
#
loop_
_entity.id
_entity.type
_entity.pdbx_description
1 polymer ?
#
loop_
_entity_poly.entity_id
_entity_poly.type
_entity_poly.pdbx_seq_one_letter_code
_entity_poly.pdbx_strand_id
1 'polypeptide(L)'
;MSRQQLSLTTRQQHILWATIRHYIATAEPVGSKALVQEYDLSVSPATIRSCMSMLEKVGLLYQPHTSAGRVPSDSGYRTYVDQLIQPSETLSQYVENLLAEKLNWEEAKFEVLLRDAAQILATV
;
A
#
# COMPACT_ATOMS: atom_id res chain seq x y z
N MET A 1 -17.51 -10.22 13.22
CA MET A 1 -16.36 -9.73 14.00
C MET A 1 -16.29 -8.23 13.82
N SER A 2 -16.48 -7.45 14.89
CA SER A 2 -16.38 -5.98 14.83
C SER A 2 -14.93 -5.58 14.50
N ARG A 3 -14.72 -4.87 13.39
CA ARG A 3 -13.43 -4.22 13.09
C ARG A 3 -13.16 -3.21 14.21
N GLN A 4 -12.19 -3.49 15.08
CA GLN A 4 -11.64 -2.43 15.93
C GLN A 4 -10.96 -1.41 15.01
N GLN A 5 -11.53 -0.22 14.94
CA GLN A 5 -10.95 0.89 14.21
C GLN A 5 -9.73 1.40 15.00
N LEU A 6 -8.53 1.06 14.52
CA LEU A 6 -7.28 1.62 15.04
C LEU A 6 -7.28 3.14 14.81
N SER A 7 -7.38 3.92 15.89
CA SER A 7 -7.31 5.38 15.82
C SER A 7 -5.85 5.82 15.67
N LEU A 8 -5.41 6.00 14.43
CA LEU A 8 -4.09 6.53 14.10
C LEU A 8 -4.16 8.05 13.93
N THR A 9 -3.18 8.76 14.48
CA THR A 9 -2.99 10.18 14.17
C THR A 9 -2.64 10.38 12.69
N THR A 10 -2.95 11.55 12.12
CA THR A 10 -2.59 11.90 10.73
C THR A 10 -1.10 11.67 10.46
N ARG A 11 -0.24 11.96 11.44
CA ARG A 11 1.21 11.71 11.33
C ARG A 11 1.54 10.22 11.23
N GLN A 12 0.95 9.39 12.09
CA GLN A 12 1.15 7.95 12.05
C GLN A 12 0.64 7.34 10.75
N GLN A 13 -0.49 7.82 10.24
CA GLN A 13 -1.03 7.44 8.93
C GLN A 13 -0.03 7.79 7.82
N HIS A 14 0.51 9.01 7.80
CA HIS A 14 1.50 9.43 6.80
C HIS A 14 2.80 8.62 6.87
N ILE A 15 3.29 8.33 8.07
CA ILE A 15 4.50 7.51 8.25
C ILE A 15 4.24 6.06 7.83
N LEU A 16 3.07 5.49 8.15
CA LEU A 16 2.70 4.16 7.68
C LEU A 16 2.62 4.09 6.16
N TRP A 17 1.96 5.08 5.54
CA TRP A 17 1.88 5.23 4.09
C TRP A 17 3.26 5.30 3.44
N ALA A 18 4.15 6.15 3.96
CA ALA A 18 5.50 6.31 3.43
C ALA A 18 6.33 5.03 3.59
N THR A 19 6.23 4.38 4.76
CA THR A 19 6.92 3.12 5.05
C THR A 19 6.49 2.03 4.07
N ILE A 20 5.20 1.88 3.83
CA ILE A 20 4.67 0.84 2.92
C ILE A 20 5.08 1.13 1.48
N ARG A 21 4.98 2.37 1.02
CA ARG A 21 5.42 2.75 -0.33
C ARG A 21 6.91 2.49 -0.55
N HIS A 22 7.74 2.83 0.42
CA HIS A 22 9.18 2.62 0.32
C HIS A 22 9.51 1.12 0.29
N TYR A 23 8.85 0.33 1.13
CA TYR A 23 9.03 -1.12 1.14
C TYR A 23 8.54 -1.79 -0.15
N ILE A 24 7.41 -1.36 -0.73
CA ILE A 24 6.94 -1.84 -2.03
C ILE A 24 7.97 -1.55 -3.13
N ALA A 25 8.61 -0.38 -3.09
CA ALA A 25 9.57 0.03 -4.10
C ALA A 25 10.94 -0.69 -3.99
N THR A 26 11.36 -1.05 -2.77
CA THR A 26 12.74 -1.51 -2.50
C THR A 26 12.82 -2.96 -2.02
N ALA A 27 11.75 -3.50 -1.45
CA ALA A 27 11.75 -4.75 -0.68
C ALA A 27 12.73 -4.77 0.51
N GLU A 28 13.16 -3.61 1.01
CA GLU A 28 14.13 -3.49 2.10
C GLU A 28 13.52 -2.92 3.39
N PRO A 29 13.92 -3.40 4.59
CA PRO A 29 13.44 -2.84 5.86
C PRO A 29 13.68 -1.33 5.97
N VAL A 30 12.62 -0.59 6.27
CA VAL A 30 12.61 0.87 6.13
C VAL A 30 13.16 1.54 7.38
N GLY A 31 14.17 2.39 7.20
CA GLY A 31 14.74 3.22 8.26
C GLY A 31 14.16 4.64 8.26
N SER A 32 14.15 5.29 9.43
CA SER A 32 13.63 6.66 9.54
C SER A 32 14.40 7.70 8.72
N LYS A 33 15.69 7.46 8.43
CA LYS A 33 16.49 8.36 7.57
C LYS A 33 16.01 8.33 6.11
N ALA A 34 15.72 7.14 5.59
CA ALA A 34 15.19 6.98 4.23
C ALA A 34 13.86 7.73 4.06
N LEU A 35 12.98 7.63 5.07
CA LEU A 35 11.70 8.34 5.04
C LEU A 35 11.81 9.86 5.06
N VAL A 36 12.80 10.43 5.76
CA VAL A 36 13.05 11.89 5.72
C VAL A 36 13.55 12.32 4.34
N GLN A 37 14.40 11.51 3.70
CA GLN A 37 15.03 11.86 2.43
C GLN A 37 14.07 11.79 1.24
N GLU A 38 13.13 10.84 1.25
CA GLU A 38 12.31 10.53 0.07
C GLU A 38 10.86 11.00 0.14
N TYR A 39 10.32 11.29 1.33
CA TYR A 39 8.88 11.52 1.52
C TYR A 39 8.54 12.89 2.13
N ASP A 40 9.50 13.81 2.22
CA ASP A 40 9.35 15.19 2.73
C ASP A 40 8.50 15.27 4.02
N LEU A 41 8.76 14.32 4.92
CA LEU A 41 8.11 14.31 6.23
C LEU A 41 8.73 15.43 7.04
N SER A 42 7.95 16.47 7.35
CA SER A 42 8.33 17.67 8.10
C SER A 42 8.61 17.42 9.60
N VAL A 43 9.27 16.29 9.90
CA VAL A 43 9.58 15.78 11.24
C VAL A 43 10.98 15.15 11.28
N SER A 44 11.60 15.15 12.46
CA SER A 44 12.95 14.59 12.63
C SER A 44 12.99 13.05 12.47
N PRO A 45 14.16 12.47 12.13
CA PRO A 45 14.35 11.01 12.14
C PRO A 45 14.05 10.36 13.50
N ALA A 46 14.21 11.07 14.62
CA ALA A 46 13.89 10.57 15.96
C ALA A 46 12.37 10.48 16.17
N THR A 47 11.63 11.50 15.73
CA THR A 47 10.16 11.51 15.74
C THR A 47 9.59 10.37 14.90
N ILE A 48 10.15 10.14 13.71
CA ILE A 48 9.73 9.05 12.84
C ILE A 48 9.98 7.70 13.51
N ARG A 49 11.16 7.46 14.10
CA ARG A 49 11.43 6.21 14.86
C ARG A 49 10.39 5.98 15.95
N SER A 50 10.05 7.02 16.72
CA SER A 50 9.03 6.92 17.77
C SER A 50 7.65 6.53 17.20
N CYS A 51 7.24 7.15 16.09
CA CYS A 51 6.00 6.77 15.41
C CYS A 51 6.04 5.34 14.86
N MET A 52 7.16 4.91 14.26
CA MET A 52 7.34 3.55 13.76
C MET A 52 7.28 2.52 14.90
N SER A 53 7.86 2.81 16.07
CA SER A 53 7.72 1.98 17.26
C SER A 53 6.27 1.91 17.76
N MET A 54 5.49 2.99 17.63
CA MET A 54 4.07 2.96 17.98
C MET A 54 3.26 2.12 17.00
N LEU A 55 3.54 2.24 15.69
CA LEU A 55 2.93 1.44 14.63
C LEU A 55 3.26 -0.05 14.80
N GLU A 56 4.47 -0.38 15.26
CA GLU A 56 4.85 -1.74 15.61
C GLU A 56 4.08 -2.27 16.83
N LYS A 57 3.92 -1.47 17.89
CA LYS A 57 3.13 -1.87 19.07
C LYS A 57 1.68 -2.19 18.74
N VAL A 58 1.10 -1.53 17.75
CA VAL A 58 -0.27 -1.82 17.27
C VAL A 58 -0.30 -2.87 16.16
N GLY A 59 0.84 -3.49 15.85
CA GLY A 59 0.96 -4.62 14.94
C GLY A 59 0.94 -4.27 13.45
N LEU A 60 1.03 -2.99 13.07
CA LEU A 60 1.00 -2.55 11.66
C LEU A 60 2.37 -2.59 11.00
N LEU A 61 3.44 -2.56 11.80
CA LEU A 61 4.81 -2.74 11.38
C LEU A 61 5.47 -3.81 12.26
N TYR A 62 6.59 -4.36 11.83
CA TYR A 62 7.44 -5.19 12.68
C TYR A 62 8.91 -5.02 12.35
N GLN A 63 9.77 -5.41 13.28
CA GLN A 63 11.22 -5.43 13.10
C GLN A 63 11.70 -6.86 12.81
N PRO A 64 12.27 -7.14 11.61
CA PRO A 64 12.76 -8.49 11.32
C PRO A 64 13.99 -8.87 12.15
N HIS A 65 14.89 -7.92 12.42
CA HIS A 65 16.10 -8.10 13.24
C HIS A 65 16.40 -6.85 14.07
N THR A 66 17.06 -6.99 15.22
CA THR A 66 17.30 -5.92 16.21
C THR A 66 17.94 -4.63 15.65
N SER A 67 18.70 -4.72 14.56
CA SER A 67 19.33 -3.58 13.87
C SER A 67 18.60 -3.11 12.60
N ALA A 68 17.66 -3.90 12.09
CA ALA A 68 16.95 -3.60 10.85
C ALA A 68 15.92 -2.48 11.04
N GLY A 69 15.49 -1.90 9.93
CA GLY A 69 14.34 -0.99 9.87
C GLY A 69 13.02 -1.66 10.27
N ARG A 70 11.90 -1.10 9.80
CA ARG A 70 10.58 -1.73 9.95
C ARG A 70 10.06 -2.23 8.61
N VAL A 71 9.31 -3.31 8.67
CA VAL A 71 8.63 -3.94 7.54
C VAL A 71 7.12 -3.87 7.80
N PRO A 72 6.29 -3.64 6.77
CA PRO A 72 4.85 -3.72 6.91
C PRO A 72 4.37 -5.13 7.24
N SER A 73 3.44 -5.26 8.18
CA SER A 73 2.71 -6.51 8.41
C SER A 73 1.51 -6.63 7.46
N ASP A 74 0.86 -7.78 7.45
CA ASP A 74 -0.40 -7.99 6.72
C ASP A 74 -1.49 -7.00 7.15
N SER A 75 -1.59 -6.71 8.45
CA SER A 75 -2.54 -5.71 8.96
C SER A 75 -2.12 -4.29 8.58
N GLY A 76 -0.82 -4.00 8.51
CA GLY A 76 -0.27 -2.77 7.95
C GLY A 76 -0.71 -2.53 6.52
N TYR A 77 -0.54 -3.54 5.65
CA TYR A 77 -1.03 -3.50 4.28
C TYR A 77 -2.54 -3.35 4.20
N ARG A 78 -3.29 -4.06 5.04
CA ARG A 78 -4.75 -3.94 5.10
C ARG A 78 -5.18 -2.52 5.44
N THR A 79 -4.60 -1.91 6.48
CA THR A 79 -4.90 -0.51 6.85
C THR A 79 -4.52 0.45 5.73
N TYR A 80 -3.39 0.21 5.05
CA TYR A 80 -2.97 1.03 3.93
C TYR A 80 -3.96 1.00 2.76
N VAL A 81 -4.39 -0.19 2.33
CA VAL A 81 -5.37 -0.33 1.25
C VAL A 81 -6.73 0.24 1.64
N ASP A 82 -7.20 -0.07 2.85
CA ASP A 82 -8.55 0.29 3.27
C ASP A 82 -8.69 1.79 3.62
N GLN A 83 -7.60 2.50 3.97
CA GLN A 83 -7.70 3.86 4.55
C GLN A 83 -6.71 4.89 3.98
N LEU A 84 -5.58 4.48 3.39
CA LEU A 84 -4.47 5.39 3.06
C LEU A 84 -4.18 5.48 1.55
N ILE A 85 -4.63 4.50 0.76
CA ILE A 85 -4.54 4.56 -0.69
C ILE A 85 -5.58 5.53 -1.23
N GLN A 86 -5.17 6.39 -2.15
CA GLN A 86 -6.08 7.18 -2.95
C GLN A 86 -6.12 6.56 -4.35
N PRO A 87 -7.28 6.07 -4.81
CA PRO A 87 -7.44 5.56 -6.17
C PRO A 87 -7.03 6.64 -7.17
N SER A 88 -6.26 6.25 -8.20
CA SER A 88 -5.96 7.13 -9.31
C SER A 88 -7.15 7.16 -10.26
N GLU A 89 -7.82 8.31 -10.35
CA GLU A 89 -8.92 8.51 -11.32
C GLU A 89 -8.44 8.25 -12.75
N THR A 90 -7.22 8.67 -13.08
CA THR A 90 -6.60 8.44 -14.40
C THR A 90 -6.42 6.96 -14.70
N LEU A 91 -5.96 6.17 -13.72
CA LEU A 91 -5.83 4.72 -13.87
C LEU A 91 -7.19 4.05 -14.01
N SER A 92 -8.17 4.44 -13.20
CA SER A 92 -9.54 3.92 -13.31
C SER A 92 -10.09 4.15 -14.71
N GLN A 93 -9.95 5.37 -15.24
CA GLN A 93 -10.43 5.69 -16.59
C GLN A 93 -9.69 4.89 -17.68
N TYR A 94 -8.38 4.72 -17.54
CA TYR A 94 -7.58 3.91 -18.46
C TYR A 94 -8.04 2.45 -18.47
N VAL A 95 -8.26 1.86 -17.29
CA VAL A 95 -8.73 0.48 -17.15
C VAL A 95 -10.13 0.33 -17.74
N GLU A 96 -11.05 1.26 -17.49
CA GLU A 96 -12.39 1.25 -18.10
C GLU A 96 -12.34 1.24 -19.64
N ASN A 97 -11.50 2.10 -20.23
CA ASN A 97 -11.33 2.16 -21.68
C ASN A 97 -10.73 0.86 -22.24
N LEU A 98 -9.72 0.29 -21.56
CA LEU A 98 -9.09 -0.96 -21.95
C LEU A 98 -10.09 -2.13 -21.92
N LEU A 99 -10.93 -2.20 -20.88
CA LEU A 99 -11.97 -3.22 -20.75
C LEU A 99 -13.03 -3.08 -21.85
N ALA A 100 -13.45 -1.86 -22.18
CA ALA A 100 -14.40 -1.60 -23.26
C ALA A 100 -13.85 -1.98 -24.65
N GLU A 101 -12.55 -1.81 -24.89
CA GLU A 101 -11.92 -2.19 -26.16
C GLU A 101 -11.70 -3.70 -26.27
N LYS A 102 -11.24 -4.35 -25.18
CA LYS A 102 -10.76 -5.74 -25.23
C LYS A 102 -11.84 -6.78 -24.99
N LEU A 103 -12.91 -6.46 -24.26
CA LEU A 103 -13.97 -7.41 -23.95
C LEU A 103 -15.12 -7.24 -24.95
N ASN A 104 -15.24 -8.19 -25.89
CA ASN A 104 -16.37 -8.21 -26.83
C ASN A 104 -17.58 -8.88 -26.18
N TRP A 105 -18.37 -8.08 -25.45
CA TRP A 105 -19.48 -8.55 -24.62
C TRP A 105 -20.66 -9.15 -25.39
N GLU A 106 -20.78 -8.89 -26.69
CA GLU A 106 -21.98 -9.25 -27.47
C GLU A 106 -21.94 -10.66 -28.10
N GLU A 107 -20.76 -11.29 -28.24
CA GLU A 107 -20.65 -12.63 -28.86
C GLU A 107 -19.73 -13.62 -28.12
N ALA A 108 -19.06 -13.19 -27.05
CA ALA A 108 -18.06 -14.02 -26.39
C ALA A 108 -18.70 -15.07 -25.45
N LYS A 109 -18.37 -16.35 -25.67
CA LYS A 109 -18.61 -17.41 -24.68
C LYS A 109 -17.92 -17.02 -23.37
N PHE A 110 -18.55 -17.30 -22.23
CA PHE A 110 -18.05 -16.98 -20.89
C PHE A 110 -16.58 -17.37 -20.66
N GLU A 111 -16.14 -18.50 -21.22
CA GLU A 111 -14.76 -18.97 -21.17
C GLU A 111 -13.76 -18.01 -21.84
N VAL A 112 -14.14 -17.40 -22.97
CA VAL A 112 -13.33 -16.43 -23.69
C VAL A 112 -13.22 -15.15 -22.89
N LEU A 113 -14.33 -14.66 -22.32
CA LEU A 113 -14.33 -13.48 -21.44
C LEU A 113 -13.44 -13.67 -20.21
N LEU A 114 -13.50 -14.84 -19.55
CA LEU A 114 -12.64 -15.14 -18.41
C LEU A 114 -11.16 -15.16 -18.79
N ARG A 115 -10.83 -15.76 -19.94
CA ARG A 115 -9.46 -15.78 -20.45
C ARG A 115 -8.95 -14.38 -20.73
N ASP A 116 -9.74 -13.56 -21.43
CA ASP A 116 -9.34 -12.21 -21.81
C ASP A 116 -9.19 -11.30 -20.58
N ALA A 117 -10.10 -11.39 -19.61
CA ALA A 117 -9.98 -10.67 -18.34
C ALA A 117 -8.73 -11.08 -17.56
N ALA A 118 -8.43 -12.38 -17.46
CA ALA A 118 -7.21 -12.86 -16.80
C ALA A 118 -5.94 -12.38 -17.52
N GLN A 119 -5.96 -12.35 -18.85
CA GLN A 119 -4.83 -11.91 -19.66
C GLN A 119 -4.60 -10.40 -19.54
N ILE A 120 -5.68 -9.59 -19.49
CA ILE A 120 -5.60 -8.16 -19.18
C ILE A 120 -4.95 -7.97 -17.80
N LEU A 121 -5.48 -8.62 -16.75
CA LEU A 121 -4.97 -8.51 -15.38
C LEU A 121 -3.50 -8.91 -15.22
N ALA A 122 -3.00 -9.83 -16.05
CA ALA A 122 -1.60 -10.24 -16.03
C ALA A 122 -0.65 -9.22 -16.69
N THR A 123 -1.19 -8.29 -17.49
CA THR A 123 -0.42 -7.35 -18.30
C THR A 123 -0.38 -5.94 -17.71
N VAL A 124 -1.36 -5.56 -16.90
CA VAL A 124 -1.38 -4.31 -16.10
C VAL A 124 -0.70 -4.48 -14.75
#